data_AF-A0A8C6X3A0-F1
#
_entry.id   AF-A0A8C6X3A0-F1
#
_cell.length_a   1.000
_cell.length_b   1.000
_cell.length_c   1.000
_cell.angle_alpha   90.00
_cell.angle_beta   90.00
_cell.angle_gamma   90.00
#
_symmetry.space_group_name_H-M   'P 1'
#
loop_
_entity.id
_entity.type
_entity.pdbx_description
1 polymer ?
#
loop_
_entity_poly.entity_id
_entity_poly.type
_entity_poly.pdbx_seq_one_letter_code
_entity_poly.pdbx_strand_id
1 'polypeptide(L)'
;SSKQKEILWNRLKDLLSEVLLDNPIEEWQRVKDDSKKTEKNPAQVICPEYAITVATASIPTLNENTDIKALLECAVILNGILSVLPDSEKSLSGPIQCFLQCWWENGLEGKEHIGKTAFLKLLKKSLGKKTIRADITGLCHLQPVLQSFDYDSEESNDVKDLLLQCFMCQGYIKREEGKRFLSFLFTWNANFIKLIHGTIKNQLQCLPSLLVYLSHMRCVFLFQVIEYSCIQDFMHHAVHLPRKSPLHAKVREILKYFHNQNKCRQGVQEVLYRLYQPIIWRALKARNAEVRSNAALLFSDAFPILDPKFNRKDSEKEIQRQFDELFVSTF
;
A
#
# COMPACT_ATOMS: atom_id res chain seq x y z
N SER A 1 10.19 -17.03 -38.72
CA SER A 1 9.74 -18.42 -38.40
C SER A 1 9.92 -18.68 -36.91
N SER A 2 9.06 -19.46 -36.22
CA SER A 2 9.21 -19.69 -34.76
C SER A 2 10.56 -20.32 -34.41
N LYS A 3 11.04 -21.24 -35.26
CA LYS A 3 12.40 -21.82 -35.14
C LYS A 3 13.52 -20.78 -35.10
N GLN A 4 13.41 -19.68 -35.85
CA GLN A 4 14.42 -18.62 -35.82
C GLN A 4 14.39 -17.84 -34.51
N LYS A 5 13.22 -17.68 -33.89
CA LYS A 5 13.07 -17.05 -32.57
C LYS A 5 13.67 -17.94 -31.49
N GLU A 6 13.39 -19.24 -31.54
CA GLU A 6 13.95 -20.22 -30.61
C GLU A 6 15.50 -20.25 -30.68
N ILE A 7 16.09 -20.24 -31.89
CA ILE A 7 17.55 -20.15 -32.06
C ILE A 7 18.09 -18.84 -31.48
N LEU A 8 17.40 -17.71 -31.72
CA LEU A 8 17.79 -16.41 -31.17
C LEU A 8 17.77 -16.42 -29.64
N TRP A 9 16.73 -16.96 -29.02
CA TRP A 9 16.59 -17.00 -27.57
C TRP A 9 17.57 -17.95 -26.90
N ASN A 10 17.89 -19.09 -27.53
CA ASN A 10 18.95 -19.96 -27.03
C ASN A 10 20.31 -19.25 -27.06
N ARG A 11 20.65 -18.56 -28.16
CA ARG A 11 21.88 -17.76 -28.22
C ARG A 11 21.89 -16.64 -27.18
N LEU A 12 20.77 -15.98 -26.97
CA LEU A 12 20.62 -14.93 -25.97
C LEU A 12 20.86 -15.47 -24.56
N LYS A 13 20.28 -16.64 -24.26
CA LYS A 13 20.46 -17.32 -22.99
C LYS A 13 21.93 -17.69 -22.76
N ASP A 14 22.56 -18.29 -23.76
CA ASP A 14 23.95 -18.72 -23.66
C ASP A 14 24.85 -17.50 -23.41
N LEU A 15 24.63 -16.40 -24.13
CA LEU A 15 25.32 -15.12 -23.90
C LEU A 15 25.11 -14.59 -22.48
N LEU A 16 23.87 -14.57 -21.98
CA LEU A 16 23.59 -14.10 -20.61
C LEU A 16 24.27 -14.99 -19.55
N SER A 17 24.35 -16.30 -19.82
CA SER A 17 24.98 -17.26 -18.91
C SER A 17 26.49 -17.13 -18.92
N GLU A 18 27.11 -17.02 -20.10
CA GLU A 18 28.56 -16.80 -20.26
C GLU A 18 29.00 -15.52 -19.56
N VAL A 19 28.27 -14.42 -19.74
CA VAL A 19 28.61 -13.14 -19.11
C VAL A 19 28.55 -13.22 -17.58
N LEU A 20 27.59 -13.97 -17.03
CA LEU A 20 27.50 -14.20 -15.58
C LEU A 20 28.61 -15.11 -15.06
N LEU A 21 29.06 -16.09 -15.84
CA LEU A 21 30.21 -16.94 -15.49
C LEU A 21 31.51 -16.15 -15.48
N ASP A 22 31.69 -15.26 -16.45
CA ASP A 22 32.87 -14.40 -16.56
C ASP A 22 32.92 -13.30 -15.48
N ASN A 23 31.76 -12.92 -14.92
CA ASN A 23 31.64 -11.87 -13.90
C ASN A 23 30.69 -12.30 -12.77
N PRO A 24 31.11 -13.19 -11.86
CA PRO A 24 30.26 -13.74 -10.82
C PRO A 24 29.70 -12.65 -9.89
N ILE A 25 28.45 -12.83 -9.48
CA ILE A 25 27.65 -11.84 -8.74
C ILE A 25 28.31 -11.45 -7.41
N GLU A 26 29.04 -12.38 -6.79
CA GLU A 26 29.75 -12.21 -5.52
C GLU A 26 30.85 -11.14 -5.59
N GLU A 27 31.41 -10.90 -6.78
CA GLU A 27 32.49 -9.93 -6.98
C GLU A 27 31.96 -8.50 -7.10
N TRP A 28 30.65 -8.31 -7.36
CA TRP A 28 30.07 -6.99 -7.62
C TRP A 28 30.02 -6.11 -6.36
N GLN A 29 30.00 -6.71 -5.17
CA GLN A 29 29.98 -5.97 -3.90
C GLN A 29 31.36 -5.55 -3.40
N ARG A 30 32.45 -6.22 -3.83
CA ARG A 30 33.82 -5.96 -3.36
C ARG A 30 34.43 -4.66 -3.92
N VAL A 31 33.93 -4.17 -5.05
CA VAL A 31 34.46 -2.97 -5.73
C VAL A 31 34.13 -1.66 -4.99
N LYS A 32 33.32 -1.69 -3.92
CA LYS A 32 32.98 -0.49 -3.14
C LYS A 32 34.08 0.02 -2.21
N ASP A 33 35.00 -0.83 -1.74
CA ASP A 33 36.00 -0.42 -0.74
C ASP A 33 37.34 0.08 -1.33
N ASP A 34 37.66 -0.30 -2.57
CA ASP A 34 38.93 0.06 -3.24
C ASP A 34 38.72 1.08 -4.38
N SER A 35 38.08 2.21 -4.09
CA SER A 35 37.88 3.27 -5.09
C SER A 35 39.15 4.11 -5.32
N LYS A 36 40.18 3.51 -5.93
CA LYS A 36 41.20 4.21 -6.73
C LYS A 36 41.72 3.28 -7.84
N LYS A 37 40.95 3.14 -8.93
CA LYS A 37 41.49 3.08 -10.31
C LYS A 37 40.40 3.04 -11.36
N THR A 38 40.73 3.64 -12.48
CA THR A 38 39.95 3.92 -13.68
C THR A 38 39.76 2.66 -14.54
N GLU A 39 39.08 1.64 -14.01
CA GLU A 39 38.63 0.50 -14.82
C GLU A 39 37.11 0.54 -14.94
N LYS A 40 36.60 0.22 -16.14
CA LYS A 40 35.17 0.20 -16.44
C LYS A 40 34.45 -0.58 -15.34
N ASN A 41 33.48 0.07 -14.72
CA ASN A 41 32.66 -0.51 -13.66
C ASN A 41 32.17 -1.89 -14.11
N PRO A 42 32.45 -2.99 -13.38
CA PRO A 42 32.17 -4.35 -13.87
C PRO A 42 30.74 -4.50 -14.34
N ALA A 43 29.80 -3.77 -13.72
CA ALA A 43 28.40 -3.58 -14.13
C ALA A 43 28.18 -3.35 -15.63
N GLN A 44 29.02 -2.57 -16.32
CA GLN A 44 28.86 -2.31 -17.76
C GLN A 44 29.23 -3.51 -18.65
N VAL A 45 29.83 -4.56 -18.09
CA VAL A 45 30.21 -5.80 -18.77
C VAL A 45 29.16 -6.92 -18.56
N ILE A 46 28.26 -6.77 -17.58
CA ILE A 46 27.46 -7.85 -16.96
C ILE A 46 26.20 -8.24 -17.74
N CYS A 47 25.67 -7.34 -18.54
CA CYS A 47 24.57 -7.66 -19.43
C CYS A 47 24.56 -6.61 -20.53
N PRO A 48 24.84 -6.98 -21.78
CA PRO A 48 24.79 -6.00 -22.85
C PRO A 48 23.38 -5.43 -22.95
N GLU A 49 23.23 -4.10 -23.01
CA GLU A 49 21.91 -3.46 -23.16
C GLU A 49 21.13 -4.00 -24.37
N TYR A 50 21.85 -4.46 -25.41
CA TYR A 50 21.25 -5.12 -26.57
C TYR A 50 20.53 -6.42 -26.19
N ALA A 51 21.04 -7.20 -25.23
CA ALA A 51 20.46 -8.48 -24.83
C ALA A 51 19.08 -8.26 -24.17
N ILE A 52 18.99 -7.26 -23.29
CA ILE A 52 17.73 -6.84 -22.64
C ILE A 52 16.76 -6.30 -23.69
N THR A 53 17.26 -5.50 -24.64
CA THR A 53 16.45 -4.93 -25.72
C THR A 53 15.86 -6.03 -26.61
N VAL A 54 16.67 -7.02 -27.00
CA VAL A 54 16.22 -8.18 -27.80
C VAL A 54 15.22 -9.03 -27.03
N ALA A 55 15.47 -9.29 -25.73
CA ALA A 55 14.53 -10.02 -24.87
C ALA A 55 13.17 -9.30 -24.79
N THR A 56 13.19 -7.99 -24.56
CA THR A 56 11.99 -7.15 -24.46
C THR A 56 11.23 -7.11 -25.78
N ALA A 57 11.92 -6.89 -26.89
CA ALA A 57 11.33 -6.87 -28.23
C ALA A 57 10.77 -8.25 -28.66
N SER A 58 11.19 -9.33 -27.99
CA SER A 58 10.68 -10.67 -28.26
C SER A 58 9.27 -10.90 -27.69
N ILE A 59 8.94 -10.27 -26.55
CA ILE A 59 7.67 -10.47 -25.83
C ILE A 59 6.43 -10.20 -26.71
N PRO A 60 6.31 -9.06 -27.42
CA PRO A 60 5.13 -8.79 -28.25
C PRO A 60 4.98 -9.74 -29.44
N THR A 61 6.02 -10.51 -29.76
CA THR A 61 6.02 -11.44 -30.90
C THR A 61 5.58 -12.85 -30.52
N LEU A 62 5.34 -13.12 -29.23
CA LEU A 62 4.94 -14.44 -28.74
C LEU A 62 3.55 -14.83 -29.26
N ASN A 63 3.37 -16.12 -29.56
CA ASN A 63 2.07 -16.70 -29.88
C ASN A 63 1.87 -17.98 -29.04
N GLU A 64 0.64 -18.48 -28.98
CA GLU A 64 0.24 -19.62 -28.13
C GLU A 64 1.06 -20.90 -28.38
N ASN A 65 1.64 -21.06 -29.56
CA ASN A 65 2.38 -22.27 -29.96
C ASN A 65 3.90 -22.11 -29.90
N THR A 66 4.41 -21.00 -29.36
CA THR A 66 5.85 -20.73 -29.32
C THR A 66 6.49 -21.33 -28.06
N ASP A 67 7.56 -22.11 -28.21
CA ASP A 67 8.34 -22.60 -27.06
C ASP A 67 9.14 -21.44 -26.44
N ILE A 68 8.70 -21.00 -25.25
CA ILE A 68 9.28 -19.86 -24.55
C ILE A 68 10.37 -20.25 -23.53
N LYS A 69 10.74 -21.54 -23.40
CA LYS A 69 11.66 -22.00 -22.33
C LYS A 69 12.97 -21.24 -22.28
N ALA A 70 13.65 -21.09 -23.42
CA ALA A 70 14.91 -20.35 -23.49
C ALA A 70 14.75 -18.86 -23.11
N LEU A 71 13.62 -18.26 -23.49
CA LEU A 71 13.31 -16.88 -23.16
C LEU A 71 12.92 -16.73 -21.67
N LEU A 72 12.25 -17.72 -21.08
CA LEU A 72 11.99 -17.81 -19.64
C LEU A 72 13.29 -17.94 -18.85
N GLU A 73 14.22 -18.77 -19.29
CA GLU A 73 15.57 -18.87 -18.68
C GLU A 73 16.29 -17.51 -18.72
N CYS A 74 16.21 -16.76 -19.84
CA CYS A 74 16.70 -15.39 -19.90
C CYS A 74 16.00 -14.48 -18.88
N ALA A 75 14.68 -14.61 -18.72
CA ALA A 75 13.92 -13.81 -17.78
C ALA A 75 14.32 -14.10 -16.32
N VAL A 76 14.54 -15.36 -15.97
CA VAL A 76 15.03 -15.79 -14.66
C VAL A 76 16.42 -15.23 -14.38
N ILE A 77 17.33 -15.29 -15.36
CA ILE A 77 18.67 -14.71 -15.26
C ILE A 77 18.58 -13.20 -15.00
N LEU A 78 17.85 -12.46 -15.85
CA LEU A 78 17.68 -11.01 -15.72
C LEU A 78 17.00 -10.62 -14.39
N ASN A 79 16.06 -11.44 -13.91
CA ASN A 79 15.43 -11.25 -12.61
C ASN A 79 16.43 -11.40 -11.45
N GLY A 80 17.28 -12.43 -11.51
CA GLY A 80 18.38 -12.63 -10.58
C GLY A 80 19.33 -11.44 -10.56
N ILE A 81 19.75 -10.96 -11.73
CA ILE A 81 20.61 -9.78 -11.88
C ILE A 81 19.97 -8.56 -11.20
N LEU A 82 18.70 -8.26 -11.48
CA LEU A 82 18.02 -7.08 -10.89
C LEU A 82 17.96 -7.13 -9.36
N SER A 83 17.82 -8.34 -8.80
CA SER A 83 17.70 -8.52 -7.35
C SER A 83 18.98 -8.16 -6.59
N VAL A 84 20.16 -8.33 -7.23
CA VAL A 84 21.47 -8.08 -6.60
C VAL A 84 22.12 -6.78 -7.09
N LEU A 85 21.61 -6.19 -8.17
CA LEU A 85 22.20 -5.00 -8.79
C LEU A 85 22.19 -3.77 -7.83
N PRO A 86 23.36 -3.13 -7.60
CA PRO A 86 23.45 -1.92 -6.80
C PRO A 86 22.61 -0.76 -7.36
N ASP A 87 22.10 0.10 -6.47
CA ASP A 87 21.28 1.25 -6.88
C ASP A 87 22.06 2.33 -7.67
N SER A 88 23.39 2.25 -7.72
CA SER A 88 24.24 3.09 -8.57
C SER A 88 24.11 2.75 -10.05
N GLU A 89 23.81 1.50 -10.40
CA GLU A 89 23.76 0.99 -11.78
C GLU A 89 22.42 1.25 -12.46
N LYS A 90 22.08 2.53 -12.57
CA LYS A 90 20.79 2.94 -13.15
C LYS A 90 20.66 2.61 -14.64
N SER A 91 21.77 2.54 -15.38
CA SER A 91 21.77 2.21 -16.82
C SER A 91 21.21 0.82 -17.09
N LEU A 92 21.50 -0.16 -16.24
CA LEU A 92 20.99 -1.53 -16.38
C LEU A 92 19.69 -1.77 -15.61
N SER A 93 19.53 -1.16 -14.43
CA SER A 93 18.33 -1.40 -13.61
C SER A 93 17.05 -1.01 -14.33
N GLY A 94 17.05 0.10 -15.07
CA GLY A 94 15.86 0.59 -15.77
C GLY A 94 15.36 -0.35 -16.87
N PRO A 95 16.21 -0.69 -17.86
CA PRO A 95 15.84 -1.61 -18.94
C PRO A 95 15.40 -2.99 -18.44
N ILE A 96 16.11 -3.58 -17.46
CA ILE A 96 15.71 -4.88 -16.90
C ILE A 96 14.36 -4.77 -16.22
N GLN A 97 14.13 -3.70 -15.44
CA GLN A 97 12.85 -3.49 -14.78
C GLN A 97 11.69 -3.36 -15.79
N CYS A 98 11.90 -2.63 -16.90
CA CYS A 98 10.90 -2.54 -17.98
C CYS A 98 10.60 -3.91 -18.59
N PHE A 99 11.63 -4.71 -18.86
CA PHE A 99 11.48 -6.08 -19.35
C PHE A 99 10.63 -6.95 -18.41
N LEU A 100 10.92 -6.95 -17.10
CA LEU A 100 10.17 -7.73 -16.12
C LEU A 100 8.73 -7.23 -15.96
N GLN A 101 8.49 -5.92 -16.07
CA GLN A 101 7.13 -5.37 -16.09
C GLN A 101 6.35 -5.85 -17.33
N CYS A 102 6.97 -5.82 -18.51
CA CYS A 102 6.35 -6.37 -19.72
C CYS A 102 6.07 -7.88 -19.59
N TRP A 103 6.96 -8.63 -18.92
CA TRP A 103 6.73 -10.05 -18.62
C TRP A 103 5.47 -10.27 -17.80
N TRP A 104 5.30 -9.47 -16.74
CA TRP A 104 4.12 -9.50 -15.88
C TRP A 104 2.84 -9.15 -16.65
N GLU A 105 2.86 -8.06 -17.41
CA GLU A 105 1.70 -7.55 -18.15
C GLU A 105 1.19 -8.54 -19.21
N ASN A 106 2.09 -9.34 -19.80
CA ASN A 106 1.73 -10.38 -20.77
C ASN A 106 1.33 -11.71 -20.11
N GLY A 107 1.35 -11.81 -18.78
CA GLY A 107 0.87 -12.97 -18.06
C GLY A 107 1.66 -14.25 -18.32
N LEU A 108 2.94 -14.14 -18.68
CA LEU A 108 3.79 -15.25 -19.09
C LEU A 108 4.11 -16.21 -17.94
N GLU A 109 4.68 -17.38 -18.29
CA GLU A 109 5.10 -18.39 -17.31
C GLU A 109 6.06 -17.79 -16.26
N GLY A 110 5.91 -18.17 -14.99
CA GLY A 110 6.76 -17.70 -13.89
C GLY A 110 6.58 -16.22 -13.51
N LYS A 111 5.53 -15.55 -14.01
CA LYS A 111 5.28 -14.13 -13.76
C LYS A 111 5.23 -13.76 -12.28
N GLU A 112 4.81 -14.64 -11.38
CA GLU A 112 4.69 -14.35 -9.95
C GLU A 112 6.04 -13.96 -9.36
N HIS A 113 7.07 -14.79 -9.57
CA HIS A 113 8.41 -14.52 -9.08
C HIS A 113 9.02 -13.27 -9.72
N ILE A 114 8.89 -13.15 -11.05
CA ILE A 114 9.41 -12.01 -11.81
C ILE A 114 8.74 -10.69 -11.40
N GLY A 115 7.42 -10.74 -11.26
CA GLY A 115 6.59 -9.63 -10.81
C GLY A 115 6.99 -9.15 -9.42
N LYS A 116 7.23 -10.08 -8.47
CA LYS A 116 7.66 -9.74 -7.10
C LYS A 116 8.95 -8.92 -7.10
N THR A 117 9.96 -9.33 -7.86
CA THR A 117 11.24 -8.61 -7.96
C THR A 117 11.06 -7.23 -8.61
N ALA A 118 10.30 -7.15 -9.71
CA ALA A 118 10.00 -5.87 -10.37
C ALA A 118 9.25 -4.91 -9.44
N PHE A 119 8.24 -5.42 -8.71
CA PHE A 119 7.46 -4.67 -7.74
C PHE A 119 8.34 -4.14 -6.61
N LEU A 120 9.16 -5.00 -6.00
CA LEU A 120 10.07 -4.64 -4.92
C LEU A 120 11.08 -3.57 -5.33
N LYS A 121 11.73 -3.72 -6.50
CA LYS A 121 12.70 -2.73 -6.98
C LYS A 121 12.02 -1.38 -7.24
N LEU A 122 10.84 -1.39 -7.83
CA LEU A 122 10.09 -0.16 -8.10
C LEU A 122 9.59 0.50 -6.81
N LEU A 123 9.17 -0.28 -5.82
CA LEU A 123 8.72 0.20 -4.52
C LEU A 123 9.86 0.85 -3.73
N LYS A 124 11.06 0.24 -3.72
CA LYS A 124 12.26 0.85 -3.13
C LYS A 124 12.63 2.15 -3.85
N LYS A 125 12.56 2.17 -5.18
CA LYS A 125 12.86 3.35 -6.00
C LYS A 125 11.90 4.52 -5.72
N SER A 126 10.60 4.26 -5.63
CA SER A 126 9.58 5.30 -5.43
C SER A 126 9.64 5.95 -4.04
N LEU A 127 10.15 5.21 -3.04
CA LEU A 127 10.40 5.67 -1.67
C LEU A 127 11.77 6.37 -1.51
N GLY A 128 12.57 6.46 -2.56
CA GLY A 128 13.84 7.19 -2.54
C GLY A 128 13.68 8.70 -2.28
N LYS A 129 14.80 9.43 -2.32
CA LYS A 129 14.89 10.87 -1.95
C LYS A 129 13.83 11.77 -2.62
N LYS A 130 13.37 11.42 -3.82
CA LYS A 130 12.32 12.14 -4.53
C LYS A 130 11.36 11.14 -5.16
N THR A 131 10.11 11.18 -4.70
CA THR A 131 9.04 10.38 -5.30
C THR A 131 8.67 10.91 -6.68
N ILE A 132 8.83 10.07 -7.70
CA ILE A 132 8.53 10.38 -9.09
C ILE A 132 7.16 9.81 -9.45
N ARG A 133 6.35 10.57 -10.19
CA ARG A 133 5.00 10.15 -10.62
C ARG A 133 5.03 8.83 -11.40
N ALA A 134 5.95 8.73 -12.37
CA ALA A 134 6.10 7.54 -13.20
C ALA A 134 6.34 6.26 -12.38
N ASP A 135 7.11 6.36 -11.28
CA ASP A 135 7.38 5.21 -10.43
C ASP A 135 6.11 4.74 -9.69
N ILE A 136 5.29 5.67 -9.19
CA ILE A 136 3.98 5.34 -8.60
C ILE A 136 3.04 4.75 -9.65
N THR A 137 3.01 5.31 -10.86
CA THR A 137 2.17 4.81 -11.95
C THR A 137 2.54 3.37 -12.31
N GLY A 138 3.84 3.04 -12.39
CA GLY A 138 4.28 1.66 -12.60
C GLY A 138 3.85 0.72 -11.46
N LEU A 139 3.92 1.18 -10.19
CA LEU A 139 3.42 0.39 -9.06
C LEU A 139 1.92 0.14 -9.13
N CYS A 140 1.15 1.12 -9.61
CA CYS A 140 -0.28 0.94 -9.85
C CYS A 140 -0.56 -0.18 -10.86
N HIS A 141 0.24 -0.33 -11.92
CA HIS A 141 0.09 -1.42 -12.88
C HIS A 141 0.51 -2.78 -12.29
N LEU A 142 1.52 -2.78 -11.41
CA LEU A 142 1.99 -3.98 -10.71
C LEU A 142 1.19 -4.30 -9.43
N GLN A 143 0.10 -3.58 -9.13
CA GLN A 143 -0.75 -3.86 -7.95
C GLN A 143 -1.15 -5.33 -7.81
N PRO A 144 -1.58 -6.04 -8.88
CA PRO A 144 -2.00 -7.44 -8.74
C PRO A 144 -0.86 -8.38 -8.33
N VAL A 145 0.42 -7.99 -8.51
CA VAL A 145 1.58 -8.74 -8.00
C VAL A 145 1.47 -8.94 -6.49
N LEU A 146 0.88 -7.98 -5.76
CA LEU A 146 0.78 -8.04 -4.31
C LEU A 146 0.05 -9.31 -3.83
N GLN A 147 -0.87 -9.85 -4.63
CA GLN A 147 -1.58 -11.10 -4.33
C GLN A 147 -0.70 -12.35 -4.41
N SER A 148 0.47 -12.26 -5.05
CA SER A 148 1.44 -13.37 -5.09
C SER A 148 2.31 -13.45 -3.83
N PHE A 149 2.35 -12.39 -3.02
CA PHE A 149 3.08 -12.41 -1.75
C PHE A 149 2.25 -13.14 -0.69
N ASP A 150 2.86 -14.13 -0.06
CA ASP A 150 2.29 -14.75 1.13
C ASP A 150 2.40 -13.77 2.30
N TYR A 151 1.26 -13.35 2.84
CA TYR A 151 1.24 -12.40 3.95
C TYR A 151 1.86 -12.99 5.22
N ASP A 152 1.72 -14.29 5.48
CA ASP A 152 2.18 -14.89 6.73
C ASP A 152 3.66 -15.30 6.70
N SER A 153 4.29 -15.27 5.50
CA SER A 153 5.72 -15.51 5.33
C SER A 153 6.59 -14.37 5.87
N GLU A 154 7.71 -14.72 6.50
CA GLU A 154 8.74 -13.77 6.95
C GLU A 154 9.42 -13.04 5.79
N GLU A 155 9.51 -13.67 4.61
CA GLU A 155 10.09 -13.08 3.40
C GLU A 155 9.31 -11.83 2.93
N SER A 156 8.03 -11.74 3.31
CA SER A 156 7.17 -10.61 2.98
C SER A 156 7.31 -9.45 3.98
N ASN A 157 8.08 -9.58 5.06
CA ASN A 157 8.22 -8.52 6.06
C ASN A 157 8.85 -7.25 5.46
N ASP A 158 9.88 -7.39 4.63
CA ASP A 158 10.48 -6.27 3.91
C ASP A 158 9.44 -5.52 3.05
N VAL A 159 8.56 -6.27 2.37
CA VAL A 159 7.50 -5.69 1.54
C VAL A 159 6.49 -4.96 2.42
N LYS A 160 6.06 -5.55 3.54
CA LYS A 160 5.13 -4.91 4.48
C LYS A 160 5.71 -3.59 4.99
N ASP A 161 6.96 -3.57 5.39
CA ASP A 161 7.63 -2.37 5.91
C ASP A 161 7.72 -1.26 4.86
N LEU A 162 8.11 -1.60 3.62
CA LEU A 162 8.12 -0.64 2.52
C LEU A 162 6.72 -0.10 2.20
N LEU A 163 5.70 -0.95 2.19
CA LEU A 163 4.32 -0.54 1.95
C LEU A 163 3.80 0.38 3.07
N LEU A 164 4.16 0.14 4.32
CA LEU A 164 3.83 1.03 5.44
C LEU A 164 4.50 2.40 5.29
N GLN A 165 5.75 2.45 4.81
CA GLN A 165 6.44 3.72 4.53
C GLN A 165 5.72 4.56 3.46
N CYS A 166 4.99 3.95 2.52
CA CYS A 166 4.18 4.69 1.55
C CYS A 166 3.12 5.58 2.23
N PHE A 167 2.56 5.16 3.37
CA PHE A 167 1.57 5.95 4.13
C PHE A 167 2.18 7.18 4.83
N MET A 168 3.50 7.25 4.91
CA MET A 168 4.25 8.37 5.49
C MET A 168 4.88 9.27 4.43
N CYS A 169 4.86 8.84 3.17
CA CYS A 169 5.51 9.56 2.09
C CYS A 169 4.57 10.62 1.47
N GLN A 170 4.99 11.90 1.52
CA GLN A 170 4.22 13.00 0.94
C GLN A 170 3.94 12.82 -0.56
N GLY A 171 4.83 12.15 -1.28
CA GLY A 171 4.66 11.84 -2.71
C GLY A 171 3.44 10.96 -2.97
N TYR A 172 3.16 10.01 -2.08
CA TYR A 172 1.99 9.14 -2.16
C TYR A 172 0.72 9.84 -1.66
N ILE A 173 0.83 10.56 -0.53
CA ILE A 173 -0.32 11.17 0.14
C ILE A 173 -0.94 12.29 -0.72
N LYS A 174 -0.13 13.13 -1.35
CA LYS A 174 -0.60 14.35 -2.04
C LYS A 174 -1.09 14.10 -3.47
N ARG A 175 -0.66 13.03 -4.14
CA ARG A 175 -0.92 12.78 -5.57
C ARG A 175 -2.04 11.77 -5.78
N GLU A 176 -2.86 11.96 -6.80
CA GLU A 176 -3.99 11.05 -7.11
C GLU A 176 -3.54 9.60 -7.42
N GLU A 177 -2.41 9.40 -8.08
CA GLU A 177 -1.89 8.05 -8.33
C GLU A 177 -1.44 7.37 -7.03
N GLY A 178 -0.80 8.12 -6.13
CA GLY A 178 -0.35 7.60 -4.84
C GLY A 178 -1.54 7.26 -3.94
N LYS A 179 -2.53 8.13 -3.92
CA LYS A 179 -3.85 7.93 -3.30
C LYS A 179 -4.51 6.63 -3.77
N ARG A 180 -4.60 6.41 -5.08
CA ARG A 180 -5.11 5.16 -5.66
C ARG A 180 -4.30 3.95 -5.22
N PHE A 181 -2.97 4.06 -5.18
CA PHE A 181 -2.11 2.98 -4.71
C PHE A 181 -2.37 2.63 -3.24
N LEU A 182 -2.36 3.63 -2.34
CA LEU A 182 -2.64 3.42 -0.92
C LEU A 182 -4.03 2.82 -0.67
N SER A 183 -5.03 3.21 -1.46
CA SER A 183 -6.37 2.63 -1.39
C SER A 183 -6.39 1.12 -1.67
N PHE A 184 -5.63 0.68 -2.67
CA PHE A 184 -5.53 -0.73 -3.02
C PHE A 184 -4.92 -1.57 -1.89
N LEU A 185 -4.00 -1.01 -1.09
CA LEU A 185 -3.36 -1.75 -0.01
C LEU A 185 -4.33 -2.23 1.08
N PHE A 186 -5.47 -1.56 1.23
CA PHE A 186 -6.53 -2.01 2.14
C PHE A 186 -7.26 -3.27 1.67
N THR A 187 -7.06 -3.72 0.42
CA THR A 187 -7.67 -4.94 -0.10
C THR A 187 -6.74 -6.14 -0.05
N TRP A 188 -5.50 -5.98 0.43
CA TRP A 188 -4.53 -7.07 0.44
C TRP A 188 -4.76 -8.07 1.57
N ASN A 189 -4.78 -7.61 2.82
CA ASN A 189 -4.91 -8.48 3.98
C ASN A 189 -5.51 -7.73 5.19
N ALA A 190 -6.41 -8.39 5.94
CA ALA A 190 -7.07 -7.83 7.11
C ALA A 190 -6.10 -7.42 8.24
N ASN A 191 -5.06 -8.21 8.49
CA ASN A 191 -4.04 -7.87 9.49
C ASN A 191 -3.14 -6.74 8.99
N PHE A 192 -2.90 -6.64 7.68
CA PHE A 192 -2.21 -5.49 7.11
C PHE A 192 -2.98 -4.17 7.33
N ILE A 193 -4.32 -4.18 7.22
CA ILE A 193 -5.15 -3.02 7.56
C ILE A 193 -4.89 -2.55 9.01
N LYS A 194 -4.75 -3.48 9.96
CA LYS A 194 -4.45 -3.15 11.35
C LYS A 194 -3.04 -2.55 11.50
N LEU A 195 -2.05 -3.05 10.75
CA LEU A 195 -0.70 -2.48 10.71
C LEU A 195 -0.69 -1.06 10.13
N ILE A 196 -1.44 -0.82 9.05
CA ILE A 196 -1.64 0.52 8.48
C ILE A 196 -2.24 1.45 9.53
N HIS A 197 -3.31 1.03 10.19
CA HIS A 197 -3.96 1.81 11.25
C HIS A 197 -3.01 2.13 12.41
N GLY A 198 -2.26 1.14 12.90
CA GLY A 198 -1.24 1.34 13.93
C GLY A 198 -0.16 2.34 13.51
N THR A 199 0.33 2.22 12.28
CA THR A 199 1.34 3.12 11.70
C THR A 199 0.85 4.57 11.65
N ILE A 200 -0.38 4.77 11.19
CA ILE A 200 -1.00 6.09 11.09
C ILE A 200 -1.30 6.67 12.46
N LYS A 201 -1.76 5.85 13.41
CA LYS A 201 -1.99 6.29 14.80
C LYS A 201 -0.69 6.78 15.46
N ASN A 202 0.41 6.05 15.28
CA ASN A 202 1.72 6.42 15.82
C ASN A 202 2.26 7.72 15.23
N GLN A 203 1.84 8.06 14.01
CA GLN A 203 2.31 9.24 13.29
C GLN A 203 1.26 10.36 13.25
N LEU A 204 0.14 10.22 13.98
CA LEU A 204 -1.02 11.09 13.88
C LEU A 204 -0.70 12.55 14.20
N GLN A 205 0.25 12.80 15.09
CA GLN A 205 0.73 14.15 15.42
C GLN A 205 1.42 14.83 14.23
N CYS A 206 2.09 14.07 13.37
CA CYS A 206 2.95 14.54 12.30
C CYS A 206 2.27 14.48 10.92
N LEU A 207 1.05 13.94 10.81
CA LEU A 207 0.38 13.73 9.53
C LEU A 207 -0.36 15.00 9.05
N PRO A 208 0.04 15.60 7.91
CA PRO A 208 -0.53 16.86 7.43
C PRO A 208 -1.92 16.71 6.79
N SER A 209 -2.36 15.51 6.37
CA SER A 209 -3.72 15.32 5.88
C SER A 209 -4.23 13.89 6.09
N LEU A 210 -4.62 13.63 7.32
CA LEU A 210 -5.53 12.57 7.75
C LEU A 210 -6.79 12.37 6.87
N LEU A 211 -7.22 13.44 6.20
CA LEU A 211 -8.24 13.45 5.15
C LEU A 211 -7.93 12.52 3.98
N VAL A 212 -6.66 12.26 3.67
CA VAL A 212 -6.24 11.30 2.64
C VAL A 212 -6.53 9.89 3.13
N TYR A 213 -6.09 9.51 4.33
CA TYR A 213 -6.44 8.21 4.91
C TYR A 213 -7.97 7.98 4.91
N LEU A 214 -8.72 8.98 5.36
CA LEU A 214 -10.18 8.97 5.40
C LEU A 214 -10.83 8.95 4.02
N SER A 215 -10.23 9.61 3.03
CA SER A 215 -10.73 9.59 1.66
C SER A 215 -10.45 8.26 0.95
N HIS A 216 -9.54 7.42 1.43
CA HIS A 216 -9.26 6.11 0.83
C HIS A 216 -10.07 4.99 1.49
N MET A 217 -10.41 5.16 2.77
CA MET A 217 -11.46 4.37 3.42
C MET A 217 -12.82 4.51 2.70
N ARG A 218 -13.01 5.54 1.85
CA ARG A 218 -14.19 5.79 0.99
C ARG A 218 -14.65 4.62 0.14
N CYS A 219 -13.75 3.73 -0.27
CA CYS A 219 -14.07 2.61 -1.17
C CYS A 219 -14.14 1.26 -0.46
N VAL A 220 -13.80 1.22 0.84
CA VAL A 220 -13.52 -0.02 1.58
C VAL A 220 -14.39 -0.13 2.85
N PHE A 221 -15.36 0.78 3.02
CA PHE A 221 -16.35 0.81 4.11
C PHE A 221 -17.19 -0.48 4.28
N LEU A 222 -16.98 -1.50 3.44
CA LEU A 222 -17.63 -2.80 3.53
C LEU A 222 -16.84 -3.81 4.39
N PHE A 223 -15.61 -3.49 4.79
CA PHE A 223 -14.80 -4.39 5.60
C PHE A 223 -15.01 -4.12 7.09
N GLN A 224 -15.60 -5.09 7.80
CA GLN A 224 -15.76 -5.07 9.26
C GLN A 224 -14.46 -4.73 10.00
N VAL A 225 -13.30 -5.15 9.46
CA VAL A 225 -11.98 -4.84 10.03
C VAL A 225 -11.75 -3.34 10.15
N ILE A 226 -12.11 -2.56 9.12
CA ILE A 226 -11.97 -1.10 9.13
C ILE A 226 -12.87 -0.48 10.19
N GLU A 227 -14.12 -0.92 10.25
CA GLU A 227 -15.10 -0.41 11.19
C GLU A 227 -14.68 -0.63 12.64
N TYR A 228 -14.37 -1.88 13.01
CA TYR A 228 -14.10 -2.25 14.39
C TYR A 228 -12.64 -2.06 14.80
N SER A 229 -11.68 -2.31 13.91
CA SER A 229 -10.25 -2.19 14.25
C SER A 229 -9.69 -0.79 14.04
N CYS A 230 -10.34 0.06 13.23
CA CYS A 230 -9.83 1.41 12.92
C CYS A 230 -10.77 2.52 13.39
N ILE A 231 -12.02 2.54 12.89
CA ILE A 231 -12.96 3.63 13.19
C ILE A 231 -13.35 3.61 14.67
N GLN A 232 -13.74 2.45 15.19
CA GLN A 232 -14.13 2.30 16.60
C GLN A 232 -12.95 2.55 17.56
N ASP A 233 -11.71 2.24 17.15
CA ASP A 233 -10.50 2.59 17.90
C ASP A 233 -10.38 4.12 18.07
N PHE A 234 -10.60 4.89 17.00
CA PHE A 234 -10.62 6.35 17.09
C PHE A 234 -11.78 6.87 17.93
N MET A 235 -12.98 6.28 17.84
CA MET A 235 -14.11 6.64 18.70
C MET A 235 -13.79 6.42 20.18
N HIS A 236 -13.14 5.30 20.52
CA HIS A 236 -12.71 5.01 21.87
C HIS A 236 -11.69 6.06 22.37
N HIS A 237 -10.68 6.38 21.55
CA HIS A 237 -9.67 7.38 21.90
C HIS A 237 -10.26 8.80 22.02
N ALA A 238 -11.24 9.18 21.19
CA ALA A 238 -11.87 10.50 21.24
C ALA A 238 -12.52 10.79 22.62
N VAL A 239 -13.05 9.75 23.24
CA VAL A 239 -13.67 9.83 24.56
C VAL A 239 -12.61 9.82 25.67
N HIS A 240 -11.62 8.94 25.59
CA HIS A 240 -10.70 8.66 26.71
C HIS A 240 -9.41 9.49 26.71
N LEU A 241 -9.02 10.09 25.59
CA LEU A 241 -7.82 10.92 25.55
C LEU A 241 -7.99 12.17 26.45
N PRO A 242 -6.98 12.52 27.25
CA PRO A 242 -6.97 13.80 27.97
C PRO A 242 -7.07 14.97 26.98
N ARG A 243 -7.83 16.01 27.31
CA ARG A 243 -8.02 17.19 26.47
C ARG A 243 -6.73 17.95 26.19
N LYS A 244 -5.77 17.86 27.12
CA LYS A 244 -4.43 18.44 26.95
C LYS A 244 -3.56 17.66 25.96
N SER A 245 -3.97 16.46 25.56
CA SER A 245 -3.22 15.67 24.57
C SER A 245 -3.23 16.38 23.22
N PRO A 246 -2.07 16.50 22.54
CA PRO A 246 -2.01 17.06 21.18
C PRO A 246 -2.81 16.22 20.16
N LEU A 247 -3.09 14.96 20.49
CA LEU A 247 -3.86 14.04 19.65
C LEU A 247 -5.37 14.23 19.79
N HIS A 248 -5.87 14.86 20.86
CA HIS A 248 -7.31 14.94 21.13
C HIS A 248 -8.06 15.64 19.99
N ALA A 249 -7.58 16.82 19.59
CA ALA A 249 -8.16 17.57 18.48
C ALA A 249 -8.07 16.80 17.14
N LYS A 250 -6.95 16.09 16.91
CA LYS A 250 -6.72 15.32 15.69
C LYS A 250 -7.68 14.15 15.58
N VAL A 251 -7.88 13.38 16.65
CA VAL A 251 -8.85 12.28 16.65
C VAL A 251 -10.27 12.77 16.42
N ARG A 252 -10.67 13.92 16.98
CA ARG A 252 -11.98 14.51 16.66
C ARG A 252 -12.09 14.96 15.20
N GLU A 253 -11.03 15.53 14.64
CA GLU A 253 -10.96 15.91 13.22
C GLU A 253 -11.21 14.70 12.31
N ILE A 254 -10.69 13.51 12.68
CA ILE A 254 -10.99 12.24 12.00
C ILE A 254 -12.48 11.95 12.00
N LEU A 255 -13.07 11.93 13.19
CA LEU A 255 -14.44 11.48 13.37
C LEU A 255 -15.44 12.43 12.71
N LYS A 256 -15.14 13.74 12.74
CA LYS A 256 -15.93 14.77 12.04
C LYS A 256 -16.06 14.49 10.55
N TYR A 257 -15.05 13.90 9.90
CA TYR A 257 -15.18 13.48 8.51
C TYR A 257 -16.32 12.46 8.33
N PHE A 258 -16.34 11.39 9.14
CA PHE A 258 -17.38 10.37 9.06
C PHE A 258 -18.77 10.93 9.40
N HIS A 259 -18.86 11.81 10.40
CA HIS A 259 -20.10 12.51 10.75
C HIS A 259 -20.63 13.36 9.59
N ASN A 260 -19.76 14.08 8.90
CA ASN A 260 -20.14 14.85 7.71
C ASN A 260 -20.59 13.94 6.55
N GLN A 261 -19.96 12.77 6.38
CA GLN A 261 -20.36 11.80 5.35
C GLN A 261 -21.70 11.10 5.63
N ASN A 262 -22.16 11.08 6.88
CA ASN A 262 -23.43 10.48 7.30
C ASN A 262 -24.62 10.95 6.45
N LYS A 263 -24.61 12.23 6.02
CA LYS A 263 -25.70 12.83 5.23
C LYS A 263 -25.61 12.56 3.73
N CYS A 264 -24.43 12.15 3.24
CA CYS A 264 -24.15 12.07 1.81
C CYS A 264 -23.99 10.64 1.28
N ARG A 265 -23.89 9.65 2.16
CA ARG A 265 -23.51 8.28 1.77
C ARG A 265 -24.40 7.23 2.44
N GLN A 266 -24.85 6.29 1.63
CA GLN A 266 -25.55 5.09 2.12
C GLN A 266 -24.62 4.23 2.99
N GLY A 267 -25.17 3.59 4.01
CA GLY A 267 -24.46 2.68 4.92
C GLY A 267 -23.67 3.36 6.04
N VAL A 268 -23.19 4.61 5.87
CA VAL A 268 -22.41 5.31 6.92
C VAL A 268 -23.23 5.49 8.20
N GLN A 269 -24.51 5.80 8.06
CA GLN A 269 -25.42 5.94 9.20
C GLN A 269 -25.56 4.65 10.01
N GLU A 270 -25.70 3.50 9.34
CA GLU A 270 -25.76 2.18 9.98
C GLU A 270 -24.46 1.85 10.74
N VAL A 271 -23.31 2.14 10.12
CA VAL A 271 -21.99 1.93 10.74
C VAL A 271 -21.82 2.82 11.96
N LEU A 272 -22.12 4.12 11.86
CA LEU A 272 -22.01 5.04 12.99
C LEU A 272 -22.96 4.63 14.12
N TYR A 273 -24.20 4.24 13.80
CA TYR A 273 -25.14 3.71 14.78
C TYR A 273 -24.54 2.53 15.53
N ARG A 274 -24.12 1.49 14.82
CA ARG A 274 -23.56 0.26 15.41
C ARG A 274 -22.29 0.50 16.22
N LEU A 275 -21.34 1.28 15.69
CA LEU A 275 -20.04 1.49 16.34
C LEU A 275 -20.12 2.37 17.58
N TYR A 276 -21.04 3.35 17.62
CA TYR A 276 -21.20 4.23 18.78
C TYR A 276 -22.01 3.60 19.92
N GLN A 277 -22.89 2.62 19.65
CA GLN A 277 -23.70 1.95 20.68
C GLN A 277 -22.90 1.56 21.95
N PRO A 278 -21.76 0.84 21.86
CA PRO A 278 -21.02 0.45 23.05
C PRO A 278 -20.18 1.56 23.69
N ILE A 279 -20.00 2.72 23.03
CA ILE A 279 -19.04 3.75 23.44
C ILE A 279 -19.76 4.94 24.09
N ILE A 280 -20.63 5.62 23.35
CA ILE A 280 -21.20 6.92 23.77
C ILE A 280 -22.02 6.75 25.05
N TRP A 281 -22.94 5.79 25.08
CA TRP A 281 -23.85 5.62 26.22
C TRP A 281 -23.14 5.22 27.51
N ARG A 282 -22.08 4.42 27.41
CA ARG A 282 -21.24 4.08 28.57
C ARG A 282 -20.41 5.28 29.03
N ALA A 283 -19.84 6.02 28.08
CA ALA A 283 -18.95 7.12 28.37
C ALA A 283 -19.67 8.35 28.97
N LEU A 284 -20.90 8.62 28.52
CA LEU A 284 -21.77 9.64 29.10
C LEU A 284 -22.07 9.37 30.59
N LYS A 285 -22.07 8.10 31.01
CA LYS A 285 -22.30 7.65 32.39
C LYS A 285 -21.00 7.36 33.16
N ALA A 286 -19.84 7.71 32.61
CA ALA A 286 -18.55 7.42 33.23
C ALA A 286 -18.33 8.21 34.53
N ARG A 287 -17.59 7.63 35.49
CA ARG A 287 -17.23 8.34 36.74
C ARG A 287 -16.34 9.56 36.50
N ASN A 288 -15.48 9.50 35.48
CA ASN A 288 -14.56 10.57 35.12
C ASN A 288 -15.29 11.70 34.36
N ALA A 289 -15.25 12.92 34.90
CA ALA A 289 -15.94 14.09 34.33
C ALA A 289 -15.39 14.51 32.96
N GLU A 290 -14.09 14.33 32.70
CA GLU A 290 -13.47 14.63 31.41
C GLU A 290 -13.94 13.63 30.34
N VAL A 291 -14.04 12.35 30.69
CA VAL A 291 -14.61 11.29 29.82
C VAL A 291 -16.06 11.61 29.47
N ARG A 292 -16.90 12.00 30.45
CA ARG A 292 -18.29 12.42 30.20
C ARG A 292 -18.34 13.64 29.28
N SER A 293 -17.53 14.66 29.54
CA SER A 293 -17.52 15.90 28.77
C SER A 293 -17.00 15.67 27.34
N ASN A 294 -16.03 14.77 27.14
CA ASN A 294 -15.59 14.36 25.81
C ASN A 294 -16.67 13.56 25.05
N ALA A 295 -17.37 12.65 25.74
CA ALA A 295 -18.48 11.90 25.18
C ALA A 295 -19.62 12.82 24.73
N ALA A 296 -20.00 13.79 25.57
CA ALA A 296 -21.04 14.77 25.26
C ALA A 296 -20.69 15.61 24.02
N LEU A 297 -19.44 16.07 23.91
CA LEU A 297 -18.97 16.81 22.73
C LEU A 297 -19.02 15.94 21.47
N LEU A 298 -18.47 14.73 21.53
CA LEU A 298 -18.47 13.81 20.39
C LEU A 298 -19.88 13.40 19.97
N PHE A 299 -20.78 13.22 20.94
CA PHE A 299 -22.17 12.90 20.70
C PHE A 299 -22.91 14.08 20.04
N SER A 300 -22.65 15.32 20.48
CA SER A 300 -23.20 16.51 19.83
C SER A 300 -22.79 16.62 18.36
N ASP A 301 -21.56 16.23 18.01
CA ASP A 301 -21.10 16.20 16.61
C ASP A 301 -21.78 15.09 15.78
N ALA A 302 -22.15 13.97 16.43
CA ALA A 302 -22.74 12.79 15.81
C ALA A 302 -24.27 12.79 15.77
N PHE A 303 -24.91 13.71 16.50
CA PHE A 303 -26.35 13.68 16.75
C PHE A 303 -27.18 14.00 15.48
N PRO A 304 -28.30 13.29 15.24
CA PRO A 304 -28.78 12.11 15.96
C PRO A 304 -28.15 10.81 15.44
N ILE A 305 -27.93 9.83 16.35
CA ILE A 305 -27.36 8.53 16.00
C ILE A 305 -28.50 7.53 15.76
N LEU A 306 -28.96 7.35 14.53
CA LEU A 306 -30.16 6.55 14.22
C LEU A 306 -29.85 5.30 13.40
N ASP A 307 -30.62 4.23 13.61
CA ASP A 307 -30.65 3.09 12.70
C ASP A 307 -31.42 3.50 11.43
N PRO A 308 -30.84 3.36 10.22
CA PRO A 308 -31.54 3.63 8.96
C PRO A 308 -32.83 2.82 8.76
N LYS A 309 -33.00 1.71 9.48
CA LYS A 309 -34.18 0.85 9.41
C LYS A 309 -35.36 1.36 10.25
N PHE A 310 -35.16 2.40 11.07
CA PHE A 310 -36.25 2.96 11.85
C PHE A 310 -37.31 3.62 10.98
N ASN A 311 -38.58 3.36 11.33
CA ASN A 311 -39.68 4.16 10.82
C ASN A 311 -39.69 5.54 11.51
N ARG A 312 -40.55 6.44 11.04
CA ARG A 312 -40.65 7.81 11.57
C ARG A 312 -40.91 7.85 13.08
N LYS A 313 -41.84 7.02 13.58
CA LYS A 313 -42.20 6.99 15.01
C LYS A 313 -41.05 6.50 15.88
N ASP A 314 -40.33 5.48 15.42
CA ASP A 314 -39.19 4.92 16.15
C ASP A 314 -38.00 5.88 16.13
N SER A 315 -37.81 6.60 15.02
CA SER A 315 -36.82 7.67 14.92
C SER A 315 -37.11 8.80 15.91
N GLU A 316 -38.37 9.28 15.98
CA GLU A 316 -38.79 10.32 16.93
C GLU A 316 -38.58 9.88 18.39
N LYS A 317 -38.97 8.64 18.74
CA LYS A 317 -38.74 8.08 20.08
C LYS A 317 -37.26 7.98 20.43
N GLU A 318 -36.44 7.53 19.48
CA GLU A 318 -35.00 7.40 19.70
C GLU A 318 -34.34 8.77 19.87
N ILE A 319 -34.72 9.77 19.06
CA ILE A 319 -34.24 11.15 19.21
C ILE A 319 -34.59 11.68 20.61
N GLN A 320 -35.81 11.46 21.09
CA GLN A 320 -36.20 11.89 22.44
C GLN A 320 -35.37 11.19 23.51
N ARG A 321 -35.22 9.87 23.44
CA ARG A 321 -34.36 9.10 24.36
C ARG A 321 -32.93 9.64 24.39
N GLN A 322 -32.39 9.94 23.23
CA GLN A 322 -31.05 10.49 23.05
C GLN A 322 -30.89 11.89 23.64
N PHE A 323 -31.92 12.73 23.51
CA PHE A 323 -31.97 14.04 24.13
C PHE A 323 -31.99 13.92 25.66
N ASP A 324 -32.87 13.07 26.21
CA ASP A 324 -32.98 12.87 27.66
C ASP A 324 -31.65 12.38 28.28
N GLU A 325 -30.95 11.46 27.60
CA GLU A 325 -29.62 10.97 28.02
C GLU A 325 -28.55 12.08 28.02
N LEU A 326 -28.60 13.01 27.05
CA LEU A 326 -27.69 14.17 27.02
C LEU A 326 -27.91 15.07 28.24
N PHE A 327 -29.17 15.37 28.58
CA PHE A 327 -29.50 16.22 29.72
C PHE A 327 -29.05 15.59 31.05
N VAL A 328 -29.34 14.31 31.27
CA VAL A 328 -28.95 13.60 32.50
C VAL A 328 -27.42 13.50 32.66
N SER A 329 -26.67 13.50 31.57
CA SER A 329 -25.21 13.32 31.61
C SER A 329 -24.42 14.63 31.76
N THR A 330 -25.06 15.77 31.52
CA THR A 330 -24.42 17.10 31.50
C THR A 330 -24.67 17.90 32.79
N PHE A 331 -25.65 17.48 33.61
CA PHE A 331 -26.03 18.08 34.90
C PHE A 331 -25.90 17.07 36.03
#